data_AF-A0A970YHL1-F1
#
_entry.id   AF-A0A970YHL1-F1
#
_cell.length_a   1.000
_cell.length_b   1.000
_cell.length_c   1.000
_cell.angle_alpha   90.00
_cell.angle_beta   90.00
_cell.angle_gamma   90.00
#
_symmetry.space_group_name_H-M   'P 1'
#
loop_
_entity.id
_entity.type
_entity.pdbx_description
1 polymer ?
#
loop_
_entity_poly.entity_id
_entity_poly.type
_entity_poly.pdbx_seq_one_letter_code
_entity_poly.pdbx_strand_id
1 'polypeptide(L)' 'LVAEAPVTMEIEHREPGPATLGPGAERVNAFTVRWTGPSLWHVFHLATYGREVPRPR' A
#
# COMPACT_ATOMS: atom_id res chain seq x y z
N LEU A 1 15.26 5.84 -4.19
CA LEU A 1 14.43 5.19 -5.23
C LEU A 1 13.30 6.16 -5.60
N VAL A 2 13.19 6.55 -6.87
CA VAL A 2 12.05 7.34 -7.39
C VAL A 2 11.33 6.44 -8.38
N ALA A 3 10.07 6.11 -8.09
CA ALA A 3 9.21 5.34 -8.99
C ALA A 3 8.34 6.31 -9.79
N GLU A 4 8.14 6.02 -11.07
CA GLU A 4 7.21 6.77 -11.91
C GLU A 4 5.76 6.54 -11.44
N ALA A 5 4.94 7.57 -11.54
CA ALA A 5 3.54 7.50 -11.14
C ALA A 5 2.68 6.93 -12.30
N PRO A 6 1.61 6.16 -11.99
CA PRO A 6 1.19 5.72 -10.66
C PRO A 6 2.07 4.60 -10.13
N VAL A 7 2.29 4.61 -8.82
CA VAL A 7 3.05 3.57 -8.11
C VAL A 7 2.07 2.53 -7.55
N THR A 8 2.27 1.28 -7.94
CA THR A 8 1.60 0.12 -7.37
C THR A 8 2.53 -0.60 -6.41
N MET A 9 2.05 -0.87 -5.20
CA MET A 9 2.76 -1.67 -4.20
C MET A 9 1.90 -2.85 -3.79
N GLU A 10 2.45 -4.05 -3.89
CA GLU A 10 1.83 -5.28 -3.43
C GLU A 10 2.60 -5.84 -2.24
N ILE A 11 1.86 -6.25 -1.22
CA ILE A 11 2.40 -6.92 -0.04
C ILE A 11 1.84 -8.33 -0.03
N GLU A 12 2.74 -9.30 -0.14
CA GLU A 12 2.45 -10.71 0.07
C GLU A 12 2.63 -11.06 1.54
N HIS A 13 1.65 -11.79 2.08
CA HIS A 13 1.64 -12.29 3.44
C HIS A 13 1.88 -13.80 3.45
N ARG A 14 2.57 -14.29 4.47
CA ARG A 14 2.83 -15.73 4.66
C ARG A 14 1.55 -16.53 4.97
N GLU A 15 0.60 -15.88 5.65
CA GLU A 15 -0.71 -16.42 5.99
C GLU A 15 -1.79 -15.57 5.30
N PRO A 16 -3.02 -16.08 5.10
CA PRO A 16 -4.08 -15.29 4.50
C PRO A 16 -4.26 -13.95 5.25
N GLY A 17 -4.27 -12.85 4.51
CA GLY A 17 -4.30 -11.51 5.06
C GLY A 17 -5.57 -11.22 5.88
N PRO A 18 -5.57 -10.13 6.66
CA PRO A 18 -6.67 -9.78 7.56
C PRO A 18 -7.99 -9.64 6.79
N ALA A 19 -9.13 -10.01 7.40
CA ALA A 19 -10.45 -9.95 6.75
C ALA A 19 -10.81 -8.52 6.29
N THR A 20 -10.45 -7.52 7.09
CA THR A 20 -10.60 -6.10 6.79
C THR A 20 -9.30 -5.52 6.24
N LEU A 21 -9.43 -4.66 5.24
CA LEU A 21 -8.30 -3.99 4.62
C LEU A 21 -8.16 -2.56 5.11
N GLY A 22 -6.94 -2.04 5.11
CA GLY A 22 -6.68 -0.62 5.36
C GLY A 22 -7.21 0.27 4.23
N PRO A 23 -7.25 1.60 4.44
CA PRO A 23 -7.72 2.54 3.42
C PRO A 23 -6.97 2.41 2.10
N GLY A 24 -7.71 2.43 0.99
CA GLY A 24 -7.15 2.35 -0.36
C GLY A 24 -6.51 1.00 -0.73
N ALA A 25 -6.62 -0.01 0.13
CA ALA A 25 -6.10 -1.33 -0.19
C ALA A 25 -7.12 -2.16 -0.96
N GLU A 26 -6.62 -2.92 -1.93
CA GLU A 26 -7.38 -3.88 -2.72
C GLU A 26 -6.88 -5.28 -2.43
N ARG A 27 -7.78 -6.23 -2.18
CA ARG A 27 -7.41 -7.64 -2.08
C ARG A 27 -7.24 -8.20 -3.48
N VAL A 28 -6.02 -8.59 -3.83
CA VAL A 28 -5.74 -9.27 -5.09
C VAL A 28 -6.08 -10.76 -4.97
N ASN A 29 -5.68 -11.38 -3.86
CA ASN A 29 -6.01 -12.76 -3.50
C ASN A 29 -5.97 -12.94 -1.97
N ALA A 30 -6.10 -14.17 -1.47
CA ALA A 30 -6.09 -14.43 -0.03
C ALA A 30 -4.80 -13.98 0.69
N PHE A 31 -3.67 -13.95 0.00
CA PHE A 31 -2.33 -13.68 0.54
C PHE A 31 -1.73 -12.35 0.07
N THR A 32 -2.34 -11.67 -0.89
CA THR A 32 -1.77 -10.45 -1.48
C THR A 32 -2.75 -9.27 -1.39
N VAL A 33 -2.25 -8.15 -0.86
CA VAL A 33 -2.96 -6.87 -0.82
C VAL A 33 -2.18 -5.83 -1.64
N ARG A 34 -2.91 -4.99 -2.38
CA ARG A 34 -2.36 -3.97 -3.27
C ARG A 34 -2.79 -2.57 -2.86
N TRP A 35 -1.88 -1.60 -3.02
CA TRP A 35 -2.18 -0.17 -3.03
C TRP A 35 -1.66 0.44 -4.32
N THR A 36 -2.42 1.39 -4.88
CA THR A 36 -2.00 2.17 -6.06
C THR A 36 -2.15 3.65 -5.74
N GLY A 37 -1.12 4.46 -6.04
CA GLY A 37 -1.14 5.88 -5.70
C GLY A 37 -0.08 6.72 -6.41
N PRO A 38 0.00 8.03 -6.10
CA PRO A 38 0.83 8.98 -6.86
C PRO A 38 2.34 8.86 -6.61
N SER A 39 2.76 8.16 -5.56
CA SER A 39 4.19 8.00 -5.25
C SER A 39 4.42 6.84 -4.29
N LEU A 40 5.67 6.35 -4.25
CA LEU A 40 6.10 5.34 -3.27
C LEU A 40 5.86 5.82 -1.83
N TRP A 41 6.15 7.11 -1.55
CA TRP A 41 5.92 7.69 -0.23
C TRP A 41 4.44 7.58 0.18
N HIS A 42 3.52 7.90 -0.72
CA HIS A 42 2.09 7.80 -0.45
C HIS A 42 1.67 6.34 -0.18
N VAL A 43 1.94 5.40 -1.10
CA VAL A 43 1.45 4.02 -0.95
C VAL A 43 2.10 3.29 0.23
N PHE A 44 3.38 3.54 0.52
CA PHE A 44 4.07 2.94 1.67
C PHE A 44 3.47 3.38 3.00
N HIS A 45 3.24 4.68 3.18
CA HIS A 45 2.69 5.21 4.43
C HIS A 45 1.21 4.86 4.60
N LEU A 46 0.46 4.80 3.49
CA LEU A 46 -0.93 4.36 3.53
C LEU A 46 -1.03 2.88 3.96
N ALA A 47 -0.19 2.00 3.42
CA ALA A 47 -0.16 0.60 3.81
C ALA A 47 0.32 0.37 5.26
N THR A 48 1.29 1.17 5.73
CA THR A 48 1.92 0.99 7.04
C THR A 48 1.14 1.65 8.18
N TYR A 49 0.56 2.84 7.94
CA TYR A 49 -0.05 3.68 8.96
C TYR A 49 -1.55 3.92 8.74
N GLY A 50 -2.12 3.48 7.61
CA GLY A 50 -3.53 3.71 7.28
C GLY A 50 -3.88 5.18 7.04
N ARG A 51 -2.90 6.06 6.81
CA ARG A 51 -3.09 7.50 6.60
C ARG A 51 -1.98 8.11 5.77
N GLU A 52 -2.25 9.29 5.20
CA GLU A 52 -1.21 10.09 4.58
C GLU A 52 -0.24 10.64 5.62
N VAL A 53 1.05 10.62 5.26
CA VAL A 53 2.12 11.20 6.05
C VAL A 53 2.78 12.29 5.20
N PRO A 54 2.92 13.53 5.69
CA PRO A 54 3.60 14.59 4.95
C PRO A 54 5.03 14.22 4.61
N ARG A 55 5.51 14.63 3.43
CA ARG A 55 6.92 14.48 3.08
C ARG A 55 7.80 15.35 3.98
N PRO A 56 8.99 14.89 4.40
CA PRO A 56 10.00 15.74 5.02
C PRO A 56 10.30 16.94 4.13
N ARG A 57 10.60 18.08 4.74
CA ARG A 57 11.03 19.30 4.03
C ARG A 57 12.48 19.22 3.62
#